data_AF-A0A0Q4Z8K4-F1
#
_entry.id   AF-A0A0Q4Z8K4-F1
#
_cell.length_a   1.000
_cell.length_b   1.000
_cell.length_c   1.000
_cell.angle_alpha   90.00
_cell.angle_beta   90.00
_cell.angle_gamma   90.00
#
_symmetry.space_group_name_H-M   'P 1'
#
loop_
_entity.id
_entity.type
_entity.pdbx_description
1 polymer ?
#
loop_
_entity_poly.entity_id
_entity_poly.type
_entity_poly.pdbx_seq_one_letter_code
_entity_poly.pdbx_strand_id
1 'polypeptide(L)'
;MADLEHTLRRFQGLLVAEQPVDIGEAEDAIWAYLSQAPGLSAQVEALDRLQDAVDRWDSQSPFLPSLRAALDRHRTRLAEPSA
;
A
#
# COMPACT_ATOMS: atom_id res chain seq x y z
N MET A 1 -11.01 -4.38 -11.59
CA MET A 1 -10.62 -5.05 -10.34
C MET A 1 -9.28 -4.46 -9.94
N ALA A 2 -9.12 -4.00 -8.70
CA ALA A 2 -7.82 -3.59 -8.20
C ALA A 2 -7.03 -4.88 -7.91
N ASP A 3 -6.02 -5.16 -8.73
CA ASP A 3 -5.06 -6.22 -8.50
C ASP A 3 -3.71 -5.62 -8.05
N LEU A 4 -2.80 -6.49 -7.59
CA LEU A 4 -1.51 -6.08 -7.06
C LEU A 4 -0.73 -5.22 -8.08
N GLU A 5 -0.73 -5.61 -9.34
CA GLU A 5 0.02 -4.92 -10.38
C GLU A 5 -0.58 -3.53 -10.67
N HIS A 6 -1.90 -3.42 -10.68
CA HIS A 6 -2.60 -2.15 -10.85
C HIS A 6 -2.29 -1.17 -9.70
N THR A 7 -2.30 -1.66 -8.45
CA THR A 7 -1.97 -0.85 -7.28
C THR A 7 -0.50 -0.40 -7.29
N LEU A 8 0.43 -1.31 -7.63
CA LEU A 8 1.85 -0.97 -7.76
C LEU A 8 2.11 0.04 -8.89
N ARG A 9 1.42 -0.10 -10.03
CA ARG A 9 1.52 0.85 -11.15
C ARG A 9 1.05 2.24 -10.75
N ARG A 10 0.03 2.33 -9.89
CA ARG A 10 -0.45 3.60 -9.34
C ARG A 10 0.61 4.26 -8.47
N PHE A 11 1.22 3.52 -7.53
CA PHE A 11 2.31 4.08 -6.72
C PHE A 11 3.53 4.47 -7.55
N GLN A 12 3.87 3.73 -8.61
CA GLN A 12 4.94 4.12 -9.54
C GLN A 12 4.63 5.45 -10.25
N GLY A 13 3.38 5.67 -10.65
CA GLY A 13 2.93 6.96 -11.18
C GLY A 13 3.13 8.10 -10.18
N LEU A 14 2.75 7.87 -8.91
CA LEU A 14 2.93 8.85 -7.83
C LEU A 14 4.40 9.10 -7.49
N LEU A 15 5.24 8.06 -7.53
CA LEU A 15 6.69 8.15 -7.35
C LEU A 15 7.35 9.02 -8.43
N VAL A 16 6.99 8.81 -9.70
CA VAL A 16 7.50 9.58 -10.84
C VAL A 16 7.00 11.03 -10.80
N ALA A 17 5.79 11.26 -10.30
CA ALA A 17 5.26 12.60 -10.12
C ALA A 17 5.93 13.37 -8.97
N GLU A 18 6.75 12.71 -8.13
CA GLU A 18 7.39 13.27 -6.92
C GLU A 18 6.42 14.08 -6.05
N GLN A 19 5.14 13.68 -6.00
CA GLN A 19 4.12 14.42 -5.27
C GLN A 19 3.96 13.87 -3.84
N PRO A 20 4.52 14.52 -2.80
CA PRO A 20 4.30 14.12 -1.42
C PRO A 20 2.86 14.40 -0.92
N VAL A 21 2.05 15.17 -1.66
CA VAL A 21 0.68 15.54 -1.29
C VAL A 21 -0.34 14.42 -1.49
N ASP A 22 -0.08 13.47 -2.40
CA ASP A 22 -1.08 12.48 -2.83
C ASP A 22 -1.00 11.14 -2.07
N ILE A 23 -0.51 11.15 -0.83
CA ILE A 23 -0.49 9.92 -0.01
C ILE A 23 -1.90 9.35 0.19
N GLY A 24 -2.92 10.21 0.22
CA GLY A 24 -4.32 9.80 0.31
C GLY A 24 -4.77 8.95 -0.88
N GLU A 25 -4.28 9.25 -2.09
CA GLU A 25 -4.56 8.42 -3.27
C GLU A 25 -3.90 7.04 -3.16
N ALA A 26 -2.69 6.98 -2.59
CA ALA A 26 -2.03 5.73 -2.31
C ALA A 26 -2.78 4.91 -1.24
N GLU A 27 -3.24 5.55 -0.16
CA GLU A 27 -4.06 4.91 0.88
C GLU A 27 -5.38 4.38 0.31
N ASP A 28 -6.07 5.14 -0.55
CA ASP A 28 -7.29 4.69 -1.21
C ASP A 28 -7.04 3.48 -2.12
N ALA A 29 -5.92 3.46 -2.85
CA ALA A 29 -5.54 2.32 -3.68
C ALA A 29 -5.17 1.07 -2.85
N ILE A 30 -4.49 1.25 -1.71
CA ILE A 30 -4.22 0.18 -0.74
C ILE A 30 -5.55 -0.39 -0.25
N TRP A 31 -6.46 0.47 0.23
CA TRP A 31 -7.75 0.05 0.75
C TRP A 31 -8.61 -0.67 -0.31
N ALA A 32 -8.65 -0.14 -1.53
CA ALA A 32 -9.36 -0.75 -2.64
C ALA A 32 -8.85 -2.17 -2.92
N TYR A 33 -7.53 -2.37 -2.93
CA TYR A 33 -6.93 -3.69 -3.13
C TYR A 33 -7.22 -4.65 -1.96
N LEU A 34 -7.03 -4.21 -0.72
CA LEU A 34 -7.30 -5.03 0.47
C LEU A 34 -8.78 -5.42 0.57
N SER A 35 -9.70 -4.52 0.23
CA SER A 35 -11.15 -4.78 0.30
C SER A 35 -11.62 -5.93 -0.61
N GLN A 36 -10.84 -6.29 -1.65
CA GLN A 36 -11.13 -7.42 -2.51
C GLN A 36 -10.79 -8.77 -1.85
N ALA A 37 -9.93 -8.79 -0.84
CA ALA A 37 -9.47 -10.01 -0.20
C ALA A 37 -10.52 -10.55 0.80
N PRO A 38 -10.92 -11.84 0.71
CA PRO A 38 -11.97 -12.41 1.53
C PRO A 38 -11.46 -12.71 2.95
N GLY A 39 -11.74 -11.80 3.88
CA GLY A 39 -11.45 -11.97 5.31
C GLY A 39 -10.08 -11.42 5.73
N LEU A 40 -9.89 -11.33 7.05
CA LEU A 40 -8.75 -10.65 7.66
C LEU A 40 -7.41 -11.28 7.25
N SER A 41 -7.30 -12.61 7.26
CA SER A 41 -6.05 -13.30 6.88
C SER A 41 -5.66 -13.02 5.42
N ALA A 42 -6.63 -13.00 4.51
CA ALA A 42 -6.37 -12.70 3.11
C ALA A 42 -5.98 -11.22 2.90
N GLN A 43 -6.55 -10.31 3.70
CA GLN A 43 -6.15 -8.90 3.72
C GLN A 43 -4.72 -8.73 4.23
N VAL A 44 -4.34 -9.45 5.29
CA VAL A 44 -2.97 -9.43 5.81
C VAL A 44 -1.97 -9.95 4.76
N GLU A 45 -2.25 -11.08 4.12
CA GLU A 45 -1.38 -11.59 3.05
C GLU A 45 -1.29 -10.63 1.84
N ALA A 46 -2.40 -9.98 1.47
CA ALA A 46 -2.41 -8.99 0.40
C ALA A 46 -1.54 -7.78 0.76
N LEU A 47 -1.60 -7.32 2.01
CA LEU A 47 -0.77 -6.23 2.50
C LEU A 47 0.72 -6.60 2.54
N ASP A 48 1.05 -7.82 2.97
CA ASP A 48 2.44 -8.30 3.01
C ASP A 48 3.05 -8.36 1.60
N ARG A 49 2.27 -8.79 0.59
CA ARG A 49 2.69 -8.74 -0.81
C ARG A 49 2.96 -7.31 -1.31
N LEU A 50 2.18 -6.33 -0.85
CA LEU A 50 2.42 -4.91 -1.18
C LEU A 50 3.70 -4.40 -0.52
N GLN A 51 3.91 -4.69 0.77
CA GLN A 51 5.12 -4.31 1.49
C GLN A 51 6.37 -4.89 0.82
N ASP A 52 6.38 -6.19 0.52
CA ASP A 52 7.48 -6.87 -0.16
C ASP A 52 7.81 -6.25 -1.53
N ALA A 53 6.79 -5.81 -2.27
CA ALA A 53 6.98 -5.18 -3.57
C ALA A 53 7.57 -3.77 -3.46
N VAL A 54 7.09 -2.97 -2.50
CA VAL A 54 7.58 -1.60 -2.23
C VAL A 54 8.97 -1.61 -1.61
N ASP A 55 9.32 -2.62 -0.81
CA ASP A 55 10.65 -2.75 -0.22
C ASP A 55 11.74 -3.05 -1.24
N ARG A 56 11.37 -3.65 -2.38
CA ARG A 56 12.27 -3.84 -3.53
C ARG A 56 12.50 -2.57 -4.34
N TRP A 57 11.76 -1.49 -4.09
CA TRP A 57 11.97 -0.23 -4.78
C TRP A 57 13.12 0.53 -4.13
N ASP A 58 14.23 0.58 -4.85
CA ASP A 58 15.42 1.34 -4.47
C ASP A 58 15.35 2.72 -5.11
N SER A 59 14.50 3.59 -4.56
CA SER A 59 14.38 4.97 -5.02
C SER A 59 14.73 5.94 -3.90
N GLN A 60 15.47 7.01 -4.23
CA GLN A 60 15.72 8.12 -3.29
C GLN A 60 14.51 9.05 -3.16
N SER A 61 13.33 8.64 -3.65
CA SER A 61 12.13 9.47 -3.64
C SER A 61 11.66 9.74 -2.21
N PRO A 62 11.28 11.00 -1.88
CA PRO A 62 10.70 11.33 -0.58
C PRO A 62 9.31 10.70 -0.36
N PHE A 63 8.67 10.16 -1.41
CA PHE A 63 7.38 9.49 -1.32
C PHE A 63 7.47 8.07 -0.74
N LEU A 64 8.58 7.35 -0.99
CA LEU A 64 8.75 5.96 -0.52
C LEU A 64 8.64 5.81 1.01
N PRO A 65 9.31 6.65 1.83
CA PRO A 65 9.16 6.60 3.28
C PRO A 65 7.71 6.78 3.74
N SER A 66 6.98 7.72 3.12
CA SER A 66 5.57 7.97 3.44
C SER A 66 4.67 6.79 3.05
N LEU A 67 4.92 6.18 1.88
CA LEU A 67 4.18 5.00 1.43
C LEU A 67 4.42 3.80 2.37
N ARG A 68 5.68 3.57 2.79
CA ARG A 68 6.01 2.52 3.77
C ARG A 68 5.31 2.75 5.10
N ALA A 69 5.27 4.00 5.58
CA ALA A 69 4.55 4.35 6.81
C ALA A 69 3.03 4.10 6.70
N ALA A 70 2.42 4.40 5.55
CA ALA A 70 1.01 4.11 5.29
C ALA A 70 0.73 2.60 5.32
N LEU A 71 1.55 1.80 4.66
CA LEU A 71 1.43 0.33 4.67
C LEU A 71 1.56 -0.24 6.08
N ASP A 72 2.53 0.24 6.87
CA ASP A 72 2.73 -0.19 8.26
C ASP A 72 1.53 0.16 9.16
N ARG A 73 0.92 1.34 8.95
CA ARG A 73 -0.31 1.75 9.63
C ARG A 73 -1.48 0.82 9.31
N HIS A 74 -1.64 0.46 8.03
CA HIS A 74 -2.64 -0.53 7.62
C HIS A 74 -2.38 -1.89 8.26
N ARG A 75 -1.12 -2.30 8.38
CA ARG A 75 -0.75 -3.58 9.01
C ARG A 75 -1.10 -3.59 10.49
N THR A 76 -0.75 -2.52 11.19
CA THR A 76 -1.12 -2.34 12.60
C THR A 76 -2.63 -2.40 12.79
N ARG A 77 -3.40 -1.74 11.92
CA ARG A 77 -4.87 -1.74 11.98
C ARG A 77 -5.49 -3.12 11.70
N LEU A 78 -4.90 -3.90 10.80
CA LEU A 78 -5.35 -5.29 10.54
C LEU A 78 -4.92 -6.25 11.67
N ALA A 79 -3.80 -5.96 12.35
CA ALA A 79 -3.30 -6.75 13.47
C ALA A 79 -4.01 -6.42 14.79
N GLU A 80 -4.54 -5.21 14.94
CA GLU A 80 -5.44 -4.86 16.03
C GLU A 80 -6.68 -5.77 15.92
N PRO A 81 -6.97 -6.61 16.93
CA PRO A 81 -8.22 -7.33 16.96
C PRO A 81 -9.32 -6.28 16.95
N SER A 82 -10.13 -6.26 15.88
CA SER A 82 -11.36 -5.47 15.87
C SER A 82 -12.20 -5.96 17.04
N ALA A 83 -12.14 -5.19 18.14
CA ALA A 83 -12.86 -5.43 19.38
C ALA A 83 -14.37 -5.36 19.16
#